data_AF-A0A9X8YRN0-F1
#
_entry.id   AF-A0A9X8YRN0-F1
#
_cell.length_a   1.000
_cell.length_b   1.000
_cell.length_c   1.000
_cell.angle_alpha   90.00
_cell.angle_beta   90.00
_cell.angle_gamma   90.00
#
_symmetry.space_group_name_H-M   'P 1'
#
loop_
_entity.id
_entity.type
_entity.pdbx_description
1 polymer ?
#
loop_
_entity_poly.entity_id
_entity_poly.type
_entity_poly.pdbx_seq_one_letter_code
_entity_poly.pdbx_strand_id
1 'polypeptide(L)' 'MTKLRVGVIFGGKSAEHEVSLQSAKNIVDAIDKEKFDV' A
#
# COMPACT_ATOMS: atom_id res chain seq x y z
N MET A 1 -13.09 9.36 15.56
CA MET A 1 -12.06 10.00 14.71
C MET A 1 -12.23 9.48 13.30
N THR A 2 -12.17 10.35 12.30
CA THR A 2 -12.20 9.96 10.88
C THR A 2 -10.86 9.32 10.53
N LYS A 3 -10.85 8.13 9.95
CA LYS A 3 -9.62 7.47 9.48
C LYS A 3 -8.99 8.29 8.36
N LEU A 4 -7.67 8.39 8.33
CA LEU A 4 -6.98 9.08 7.24
C LEU A 4 -6.97 8.16 6.01
N ARG A 5 -7.44 8.69 4.88
CA ARG A 5 -7.39 7.97 3.60
C ARG A 5 -5.99 8.01 3.00
N VAL A 6 -5.44 6.85 2.67
CA VAL A 6 -4.08 6.70 2.14
C VAL A 6 -4.13 5.85 0.88
N GLY A 7 -3.70 6.41 -0.25
CA GLY A 7 -3.56 5.64 -1.49
C GLY A 7 -2.16 5.03 -1.62
N VAL A 8 -2.07 3.71 -1.75
CA VAL A 8 -0.81 3.02 -2.06
C VAL A 8 -0.70 2.84 -3.58
N ILE A 9 0.25 3.53 -4.21
CA ILE A 9 0.53 3.40 -5.64
C ILE A 9 1.68 2.41 -5.83
N PHE A 10 1.47 1.41 -6.68
CA PHE A 10 2.42 0.33 -6.91
C PHE A 10 2.35 -0.22 -8.34
N GLY A 11 3.35 -1.01 -8.72
CA GLY A 11 3.52 -1.56 -10.05
C GLY A 11 4.27 -0.60 -10.99
N GLY A 12 3.62 -0.25 -12.10
CA GLY A 12 4.24 0.54 -13.18
C GLY A 12 5.02 -0.30 -14.19
N LYS A 13 5.40 0.32 -15.31
CA LYS A 13 6.17 -0.32 -16.39
C LYS A 13 7.67 -0.28 -16.04
N SER A 14 8.10 -1.21 -15.18
CA SER A 14 9.49 -1.37 -14.73
C SER A 14 9.84 -2.85 -14.66
N ALA A 15 11.13 -3.18 -14.74
CA ALA A 15 11.63 -4.52 -14.39
C ALA A 15 11.33 -4.91 -12.93
N GLU A 16 11.09 -3.90 -12.07
CA GLU A 16 10.77 -4.06 -10.65
C GLU A 16 9.26 -4.16 -10.37
N HIS A 17 8.42 -4.37 -11.40
CA HIS A 17 6.96 -4.45 -11.25
C HIS A 17 6.53 -5.42 -10.15
N GLU A 18 7.06 -6.64 -10.16
CA GLU A 18 6.76 -7.68 -9.17
C GLU A 18 7.24 -7.30 -7.76
N VAL A 19 8.38 -6.62 -7.66
CA VAL A 19 8.92 -6.13 -6.38
C VAL A 19 8.02 -5.03 -5.81
N SER A 20 7.51 -4.15 -6.67
CA SER A 20 6.58 -3.09 -6.28
C SER A 20 5.24 -3.67 -5.79
N LEU A 21 4.71 -4.71 -6.46
CA LEU A 21 3.52 -5.43 -6.02
C LEU A 21 3.71 -6.06 -4.64
N GLN A 22 4.81 -6.78 -4.44
CA GLN A 22 5.11 -7.43 -3.16
C GLN A 22 5.28 -6.41 -2.02
N SER A 23 5.92 -5.28 -2.31
CA SER A 23 6.10 -4.18 -1.35
C SER A 23 4.76 -3.57 -0.95
N ALA A 24 3.88 -3.31 -1.92
CA ALA A 24 2.55 -2.76 -1.65
C ALA A 24 1.69 -3.71 -0.81
N LYS A 25 1.73 -5.01 -1.10
CA LYS A 25 1.05 -6.02 -0.31
C LYS A 25 1.48 -5.98 1.16
N ASN A 26 2.80 -5.96 1.41
CA ASN A 26 3.33 -5.88 2.77
C ASN A 26 2.90 -4.60 3.49
N ILE A 27 2.84 -3.45 2.79
CA ILE A 27 2.38 -2.17 3.36
C ILE A 27 0.90 -2.27 3.75
N VAL A 28 0.03 -2.78 2.87
CA VAL A 28 -1.41 -2.94 3.13
C VAL A 28 -1.68 -3.96 4.24
N ASP A 29 -0.85 -4.99 4.37
CA ASP A 29 -0.98 -6.00 5.42
C ASP A 29 -0.53 -5.48 6.79
N ALA A 30 0.51 -4.63 6.83
CA ALA A 30 1.10 -4.12 8.08
C ALA A 30 0.54 -2.78 8.57
N ILE A 31 -0.18 -2.04 7.72
CA ILE A 31 -0.74 -0.73 8.08
C ILE A 31 -1.81 -0.83 9.16
N ASP A 32 -1.80 0.14 10.07
CA ASP A 32 -2.75 0.26 11.17
C ASP A 32 -4.16 0.62 10.64
N LYS A 33 -5.02 -0.39 10.51
CA LYS A 33 -6.40 -0.26 10.00
C LYS A 33 -7.33 0.49 10.96
N GLU A 34 -6.92 0.75 12.20
CA GLU A 34 -7.68 1.61 13.11
C GLU A 34 -7.46 3.09 12.78
N LYS A 35 -6.25 3.43 12.31
CA LYS A 35 -5.86 4.81 11.96
C LYS A 35 -6.08 5.16 10.48
N PHE A 36 -5.92 4.20 9.59
CA PHE A 36 -5.90 4.43 8.15
C PHE A 36 -6.98 3.66 7.40
N ASP A 37 -7.52 4.30 6.36
CA ASP A 37 -8.37 3.70 5.33
C ASP A 37 -7.55 3.67 4.03
N VAL A 38 -7.36 2.48 3.46
CA VAL A 38 -6.33 2.20 2.44
C VAL A 38 -6.97 1.61 1.20
#